data_AF-A0A954P0T1-F1
#
_entry.id   AF-A0A954P0T1-F1
#
_cell.length_a   1.000
_cell.length_b   1.000
_cell.length_c   1.000
_cell.angle_alpha   90.00
_cell.angle_beta   90.00
_cell.angle_gamma   90.00
#
_symmetry.space_group_name_H-M   'P 1'
#
loop_
_entity.id
_entity.type
_entity.pdbx_description
1 polymer ?
#
loop_
_entity_poly.entity_id
_entity_poly.type
_entity_poly.pdbx_seq_one_letter_code
_entity_poly.pdbx_strand_id
1 'polypeptide(L)'
;METAPAKPRPYFVPDELDWEALPRAVQVAVDELVQPAYVELVLQASTALERAAGATFVHLLFLELLEQFDLGREVARCIAGRADDTEGVSPREEELRRHLRLVSQKEKAGKFLMRIHEFRLKHPHVFATGLES
;
A
#
# COMPACT_ATOMS: atom_id res chain seq x y z
N MET A 1 31.89 -9.79 6.24
CA MET A 1 30.71 -9.41 5.45
C MET A 1 29.73 -8.79 6.41
N GLU A 2 29.62 -7.47 6.36
CA GLU A 2 28.65 -6.72 7.18
C GLU A 2 27.28 -6.94 6.53
N THR A 3 26.41 -7.72 7.19
CA THR A 3 25.04 -7.94 6.72
C THR A 3 24.29 -6.63 6.80
N ALA A 4 23.78 -6.14 5.66
CA ALA A 4 22.93 -4.97 5.63
C ALA A 4 21.76 -5.13 6.63
N PRO A 5 21.36 -4.07 7.34
CA PRO A 5 20.29 -4.15 8.32
C PRO A 5 19.00 -4.63 7.64
N ALA A 6 18.30 -5.56 8.29
CA ALA A 6 17.03 -6.08 7.80
C ALA A 6 16.02 -4.95 7.66
N LYS A 7 15.36 -4.87 6.49
CA LYS A 7 14.30 -3.87 6.25
C LYS A 7 13.15 -4.10 7.25
N PRO A 8 12.61 -3.04 7.87
CA PRO A 8 11.56 -3.18 8.87
C PRO A 8 10.27 -3.67 8.22
N ARG A 9 9.71 -4.77 8.74
CA ARG A 9 8.47 -5.38 8.24
C ARG A 9 7.26 -4.49 8.56
N PRO A 10 6.36 -4.22 7.60
CA PRO A 10 5.12 -3.52 7.91
C PRO A 10 4.25 -4.32 8.89
N TYR A 11 3.75 -3.66 9.94
CA TYR A 11 3.02 -4.30 11.06
C TYR A 11 1.75 -5.09 10.63
N PHE A 12 1.18 -4.78 9.45
CA PHE A 12 0.00 -5.46 8.92
C PHE A 12 0.34 -6.74 8.13
N VAL A 13 1.64 -7.04 7.98
CA VAL A 13 2.10 -8.23 7.28
C VAL A 13 2.46 -9.29 8.32
N PRO A 14 1.71 -10.41 8.39
CA PRO A 14 1.97 -11.48 9.35
C PRO A 14 3.38 -12.04 9.21
N ASP A 15 4.01 -12.46 10.31
CA ASP A 15 5.38 -12.99 10.30
C ASP A 15 5.50 -14.29 9.49
N GLU A 16 4.38 -15.01 9.33
CA GLU A 16 4.29 -16.26 8.57
C GLU A 16 4.29 -16.05 7.06
N LEU A 17 4.06 -14.82 6.56
CA LEU A 17 4.14 -14.55 5.14
C LEU A 17 5.60 -14.56 4.68
N ASP A 18 5.96 -15.56 3.89
CA ASP A 18 7.27 -15.64 3.27
C ASP A 18 7.38 -14.67 2.08
N TRP A 19 8.13 -13.57 2.28
CA TRP A 19 8.38 -12.56 1.23
C TRP A 19 9.15 -13.13 0.04
N GLU A 20 10.07 -14.07 0.30
CA GLU A 20 10.91 -14.66 -0.73
C GLU A 20 10.13 -15.61 -1.62
N ALA A 21 9.02 -16.17 -1.11
CA ALA A 21 8.12 -17.02 -1.88
C ALA A 21 7.16 -16.23 -2.79
N LEU A 22 7.04 -14.90 -2.63
CA LEU A 22 6.19 -14.10 -3.50
C LEU A 22 6.75 -14.03 -4.93
N PRO A 23 5.91 -13.85 -5.96
CA PRO A 23 6.38 -13.62 -7.33
C PRO A 23 7.38 -12.46 -7.40
N ARG A 24 8.43 -12.59 -8.20
CA ARG A 24 9.51 -11.59 -8.26
C ARG A 24 9.02 -10.16 -8.53
N ALA A 25 8.01 -10.01 -9.40
CA ALA A 25 7.42 -8.71 -9.67
C ALA A 25 6.77 -8.08 -8.42
N VAL A 26 6.13 -8.90 -7.58
CA VAL A 26 5.54 -8.46 -6.32
C VAL A 26 6.63 -8.07 -5.32
N GLN A 27 7.70 -8.87 -5.21
CA GLN A 27 8.84 -8.53 -4.35
C GLN A 27 9.45 -7.18 -4.71
N VAL A 28 9.71 -6.95 -6.01
CA VAL A 28 10.27 -5.68 -6.51
C VAL A 28 9.34 -4.52 -6.19
N ALA A 29 8.04 -4.66 -6.46
CA ALA A 29 7.07 -3.60 -6.18
C ALA A 29 6.92 -3.33 -4.67
N VAL A 30 7.04 -4.35 -3.81
CA VAL A 30 7.09 -4.17 -2.36
C VAL A 30 8.33 -3.38 -1.97
N ASP A 31 9.49 -3.74 -2.50
CA ASP A 31 10.76 -3.07 -2.21
C ASP A 31 10.83 -1.62 -2.69
N GLU A 32 10.22 -1.33 -3.83
CA GLU A 32 10.28 -0.02 -4.49
C GLU A 32 9.15 0.92 -4.09
N LEU A 33 7.98 0.40 -3.70
CA LEU A 33 6.79 1.22 -3.42
C LEU A 33 6.31 1.10 -1.97
N VAL A 34 6.07 -0.13 -1.51
CA VAL A 34 5.45 -0.37 -0.19
C VAL A 34 6.42 -0.06 0.93
N GLN A 35 7.66 -0.55 0.83
CA GLN A 35 8.67 -0.38 1.87
C GLN A 35 9.07 1.09 2.05
N PRO A 36 9.35 1.87 0.99
CA PRO A 36 9.67 3.29 1.16
C PRO A 36 8.49 4.07 1.76
N ALA A 37 7.27 3.80 1.29
CA ALA A 37 6.07 4.44 1.83
C ALA A 37 5.85 4.08 3.32
N TYR A 38 6.15 2.85 3.73
CA TYR A 38 6.07 2.45 5.14
C TYR A 38 7.07 3.22 6.01
N VAL A 39 8.32 3.33 5.55
CA VAL A 39 9.37 4.07 6.26
C VAL A 39 8.97 5.54 6.40
N GLU A 40 8.58 6.18 5.30
CA GLU A 40 8.28 7.61 5.25
C GLU A 40 6.99 7.96 6.00
N LEU A 41 5.89 7.26 5.70
CA LEU A 41 4.56 7.65 6.18
C LEU A 41 4.23 7.06 7.55
N VAL A 42 4.91 6.01 7.99
CA VAL A 42 4.61 5.32 9.25
C VAL A 42 5.75 5.44 10.24
N LEU A 43 6.96 5.03 9.88
CA LEU A 43 8.06 5.00 10.85
C LEU A 43 8.53 6.43 11.20
N GLN A 44 8.59 7.31 10.21
CA GLN A 44 9.00 8.71 10.35
C GLN A 44 7.85 9.68 10.70
N ALA A 45 6.62 9.18 10.89
CA ALA A 45 5.48 10.00 11.25
C ALA A 45 5.69 10.73 12.59
N SER A 46 5.37 12.03 12.62
CA SER A 46 5.61 12.89 13.79
C SER A 46 4.54 12.74 14.87
N THR A 47 3.34 12.26 14.50
CA THR A 47 2.23 12.06 15.45
C THR A 47 1.60 10.68 15.30
N ALA A 48 0.87 10.23 16.32
CA ALA A 48 0.11 8.99 16.26
C ALA A 48 -0.97 9.02 15.14
N LEU A 49 -1.59 10.19 14.91
CA LEU A 49 -2.58 10.36 13.85
C LEU A 49 -1.97 10.23 12.45
N GLU A 50 -0.83 10.90 12.21
CA GLU A 50 -0.06 10.73 10.97
C GLU A 50 0.36 9.29 10.77
N ARG A 51 0.86 8.64 11.83
CA ARG A 51 1.27 7.24 11.80
C ARG A 51 0.11 6.33 11.39
N ALA A 52 -1.08 6.52 11.97
CA ALA A 52 -2.28 5.75 11.67
C ALA A 52 -2.79 5.99 10.22
N ALA A 53 -2.72 7.23 9.74
CA ALA A 53 -3.07 7.57 8.37
C ALA A 53 -2.10 6.95 7.36
N GLY A 54 -0.80 7.06 7.61
CA GLY A 54 0.25 6.45 6.79
C GLY A 54 0.14 4.93 6.79
N ALA A 55 -0.10 4.35 7.96
CA ALA A 55 -0.39 2.94 8.17
C ALA A 55 -1.51 2.43 7.27
N THR A 56 -2.63 3.17 7.24
CA THR A 56 -3.79 2.86 6.39
C THR A 56 -3.44 2.99 4.91
N PHE A 57 -2.75 4.07 4.52
CA PHE A 57 -2.35 4.28 3.13
C PHE A 57 -1.45 3.17 2.60
N VAL A 58 -0.43 2.78 3.37
CA VAL A 58 0.54 1.74 2.98
C VAL A 58 -0.13 0.37 2.91
N HIS A 59 -1.07 0.08 3.82
CA HIS A 59 -1.86 -1.15 3.75
C HIS A 59 -2.70 -1.20 2.45
N LEU A 60 -3.39 -0.11 2.11
CA LEU A 60 -4.17 -0.02 0.88
C LEU A 60 -3.29 -0.12 -0.37
N LEU A 61 -2.10 0.48 -0.36
CA LEU A 61 -1.11 0.37 -1.43
C LEU A 61 -0.66 -1.08 -1.62
N PHE A 62 -0.41 -1.81 -0.54
CA PHE A 62 -0.03 -3.22 -0.60
C PHE A 62 -1.14 -4.08 -1.20
N LEU A 63 -2.40 -3.90 -0.76
CA LEU A 63 -3.54 -4.61 -1.34
C LEU A 63 -3.72 -4.32 -2.83
N GLU A 64 -3.55 -3.06 -3.24
CA GLU A 64 -3.70 -2.65 -4.64
C GLU A 64 -2.64 -3.28 -5.53
N LEU A 65 -1.41 -3.37 -5.05
CA LEU A 65 -0.31 -4.04 -5.75
C LEU A 65 -0.64 -5.51 -6.00
N LEU A 66 -1.15 -6.22 -4.99
CA LEU A 66 -1.55 -7.62 -5.13
C LEU A 66 -2.69 -7.78 -6.15
N GLU A 67 -3.72 -6.92 -6.09
CA GLU A 67 -4.82 -6.92 -7.06
C GLU A 67 -4.35 -6.60 -8.49
N GLN A 68 -3.44 -5.65 -8.65
CA GLN A 68 -2.87 -5.30 -9.96
C GLN A 68 -2.07 -6.45 -10.55
N PHE A 69 -1.34 -7.19 -9.71
CA PHE A 69 -0.59 -8.37 -10.15
C PHE A 69 -1.54 -9.48 -10.65
N ASP A 70 -2.60 -9.78 -9.90
CA ASP A 70 -3.58 -10.78 -10.33
C ASP A 70 -4.36 -10.36 -11.58
N LEU A 71 -4.75 -9.08 -11.67
CA LEU A 71 -5.37 -8.53 -12.87
C LEU A 71 -4.43 -8.62 -14.08
N GLY A 72 -3.14 -8.31 -13.91
CA GLY A 72 -2.13 -8.43 -14.96
C GLY A 72 -1.96 -9.87 -15.45
N ARG A 73 -1.99 -10.86 -14.53
CA ARG A 73 -1.98 -12.28 -14.89
C ARG A 73 -3.20 -12.68 -15.71
N GLU A 74 -4.37 -12.18 -15.34
CA GLU A 74 -5.60 -12.50 -16.06
C GLU A 74 -5.58 -11.89 -17.47
N VAL A 75 -5.18 -10.63 -17.62
CA VAL A 75 -4.99 -9.99 -18.92
C VAL A 75 -4.01 -10.79 -19.79
N ALA A 76 -2.90 -11.27 -19.23
CA ALA A 76 -1.94 -12.09 -19.96
C ALA A 76 -2.55 -13.42 -20.44
N ARG A 77 -3.41 -14.07 -19.65
CA ARG A 77 -4.13 -15.29 -20.05
C ARG A 77 -5.12 -15.03 -21.18
N CYS A 78 -5.88 -13.94 -21.11
CA CYS A 78 -6.80 -13.52 -22.17
C CYS A 78 -6.06 -13.29 -23.49
N ILE A 79 -4.94 -12.55 -23.47
CA ILE A 79 -4.11 -12.29 -24.66
C ILE A 79 -3.54 -13.58 -25.23
N ALA A 80 -3.16 -14.54 -24.38
CA ALA A 80 -2.66 -15.84 -24.78
C ALA A 80 -3.74 -16.79 -25.34
N GLY A 81 -4.99 -16.34 -25.46
CA GLY A 81 -6.11 -17.16 -25.92
C GLY A 81 -6.48 -18.30 -24.97
N ARG A 82 -6.21 -18.14 -23.66
CA ARG A 82 -6.48 -19.13 -22.60
C ARG A 82 -7.59 -18.67 -21.64
N ALA A 83 -8.44 -17.75 -22.06
CA ALA A 83 -9.59 -17.35 -21.26
C ALA A 83 -10.68 -18.42 -21.37
N ASP A 84 -11.21 -18.87 -20.23
CA ASP A 84 -12.41 -19.69 -20.19
C ASP A 84 -13.62 -18.80 -20.52
N ASP A 85 -14.26 -19.07 -21.66
CA ASP A 85 -15.51 -18.43 -22.10
C ASP A 85 -16.65 -18.82 -21.14
N THR A 86 -16.78 -18.11 -20.02
CA THR A 86 -17.95 -18.23 -19.14
C THR A 86 -18.83 -17.00 -19.28
N GLU A 87 -19.89 -17.15 -20.08
CA GLU A 87 -20.98 -16.19 -20.27
C GLU A 87 -21.78 -16.01 -18.96
N GLY A 88 -21.71 -14.81 -18.40
CA GLY A 88 -22.47 -14.34 -17.25
C GLY A 88 -22.03 -12.91 -16.92
N VAL A 89 -22.84 -12.10 -16.24
CA VAL A 89 -22.42 -10.76 -15.75
C VAL A 89 -21.18 -10.98 -14.88
N SER A 90 -20.01 -10.71 -15.47
CA SER A 90 -18.91 -11.64 -15.30
C SER A 90 -18.14 -11.34 -14.01
N PRO A 91 -17.55 -12.34 -13.35
CA PRO A 91 -16.67 -12.15 -12.19
C PRO A 91 -15.69 -10.97 -12.30
N ARG A 92 -15.32 -10.60 -13.53
CA ARG A 92 -14.50 -9.45 -13.91
C ARG A 92 -15.11 -8.09 -13.54
N GLU A 93 -16.42 -7.90 -13.66
CA GLU A 93 -17.07 -6.63 -13.29
C GLU A 93 -17.01 -6.39 -11.78
N GLU A 94 -17.25 -7.44 -10.97
CA GLU A 94 -17.17 -7.30 -9.51
C GLU A 94 -15.74 -7.12 -9.04
N GLU A 95 -14.77 -7.78 -9.68
CA GLU A 95 -13.34 -7.56 -9.43
C GLU A 95 -12.93 -6.12 -9.77
N LEU A 96 -13.36 -5.60 -10.92
CA LEU A 96 -13.12 -4.20 -11.30
C LEU A 96 -13.75 -3.23 -10.30
N ARG A 97 -14.99 -3.47 -9.85
CA ARG A 97 -15.64 -2.65 -8.81
C ARG A 97 -14.89 -2.71 -7.48
N ARG A 98 -14.42 -3.89 -7.07
CA ARG A 98 -13.59 -4.06 -5.87
C ARG A 98 -12.32 -3.23 -5.98
N HIS A 99 -11.64 -3.30 -7.11
CA HIS A 99 -10.41 -2.53 -7.37
C HIS A 99 -10.65 -1.02 -7.32
N LEU A 100 -11.69 -0.53 -8.00
CA LEU A 100 -12.04 0.90 -7.98
C LEU A 100 -12.41 1.39 -6.57
N ARG A 101 -13.09 0.56 -5.76
CA ARG A 101 -13.33 0.87 -4.34
C ARG A 101 -12.02 1.02 -3.58
N LEU A 102 -11.07 0.10 -3.77
CA LEU A 102 -9.77 0.14 -3.10
C LEU A 102 -8.98 1.40 -3.48
N VAL A 103 -8.88 1.70 -4.77
CA VAL A 103 -8.23 2.91 -5.29
C VAL A 103 -8.87 4.18 -4.70
N SER A 104 -10.20 4.24 -4.64
CA SER A 104 -10.91 5.38 -4.04
C SER A 104 -10.61 5.55 -2.55
N GLN A 105 -10.50 4.45 -1.78
CA GLN A 105 -10.11 4.55 -0.38
C GLN A 105 -8.66 5.00 -0.21
N LYS A 106 -7.74 4.50 -1.06
CA LYS A 106 -6.33 4.94 -1.06
C LYS A 106 -6.23 6.44 -1.36
N GLU A 107 -6.99 6.93 -2.34
CA GLU A 107 -7.05 8.36 -2.68
C GLU A 107 -7.52 9.21 -1.49
N LYS A 108 -8.55 8.77 -0.76
CA LYS A 108 -9.03 9.47 0.45
C LYS A 108 -7.96 9.51 1.54
N ALA A 109 -7.26 8.39 1.79
CA ALA A 109 -6.16 8.33 2.74
C ALA A 109 -5.01 9.26 2.33
N GLY A 110 -4.65 9.29 1.05
CA GLY A 110 -3.64 10.18 0.50
C GLY A 110 -4.01 11.66 0.65
N LYS A 111 -5.25 12.03 0.32
CA LYS A 111 -5.76 13.41 0.52
C LYS A 111 -5.74 13.82 2.00
N PHE A 112 -6.04 12.89 2.90
CA PHE A 112 -5.97 13.16 4.34
C PHE A 112 -4.52 13.41 4.79
N LEU A 113 -3.57 12.58 4.35
CA LEU A 113 -2.14 12.79 4.62
C LEU A 113 -1.64 14.14 4.10
N MET A 114 -2.01 14.52 2.87
CA MET A 114 -1.66 15.83 2.31
C MET A 114 -2.22 16.98 3.15
N ARG A 115 -3.48 16.88 3.60
CA ARG A 115 -4.08 17.90 4.46
C ARG A 115 -3.37 18.03 5.81
N ILE A 116 -2.96 16.92 6.43
CA ILE A 116 -2.16 16.97 7.67
C ILE A 116 -0.82 17.65 7.40
N HIS A 117 -0.14 17.29 6.31
CA HIS A 117 1.13 17.89 5.92
C HIS A 117 0.99 19.41 5.70
N GLU A 118 -0.01 19.84 4.93
CA GLU A 118 -0.32 21.25 4.70
C GLU A 118 -0.67 22.00 5.99
N PHE A 119 -1.47 21.38 6.87
CA PHE A 119 -1.83 21.96 8.16
C PHE A 119 -0.58 22.19 9.02
N ARG A 120 0.35 21.25 9.04
CA ARG A 120 1.63 21.37 9.77
C ARG A 120 2.51 22.47 9.20
N LEU A 121 2.62 22.58 7.87
CA LEU A 121 3.37 23.67 7.24
C LEU A 121 2.80 25.06 7.61
N LYS A 122 1.47 25.17 7.73
CA LYS A 122 0.79 26.42 8.12
C LYS A 122 0.84 26.70 9.63
N HIS A 123 0.92 25.65 10.46
CA HIS A 123 0.83 25.74 11.92
C HIS A 123 1.99 25.02 12.64
N PRO A 124 3.26 25.42 12.42
CA PRO A 124 4.42 24.70 12.97
C PRO A 124 4.46 24.68 14.51
N HIS A 125 3.89 25.69 15.16
CA HIS A 125 3.87 25.84 16.62
C HIS A 125 2.87 24.90 17.33
N VAL A 126 1.84 24.42 16.64
CA VAL A 126 0.83 23.50 17.22
C VAL A 126 1.43 22.11 17.49
N PHE A 127 2.48 21.76 16.78
CA PHE A 127 3.14 20.45 16.88
C PHE A 127 4.46 20.50 17.67
N ALA A 128 4.94 21.69 18.05
CA ALA A 128 6.17 21.87 18.82
C ALA A 128 5.99 21.65 20.34
N THR A 129 4.76 21.63 20.85
CA THR A 129 4.45 21.59 22.29
C THR A 129 4.21 20.19 22.87
N GLY A 130 4.50 19.12 22.12
CA GLY A 130 4.30 17.73 22.59
C GLY A 130 5.51 17.08 23.27
N LEU A 131 6.60 17.81 23.52
CA LEU A 131 7.88 17.26 24.03
C LEU A 131 8.26 17.70 25.46
N GLU A 132 7.31 18.25 26.22
CA GLU A 132 7.51 18.50 27.66
C GLU A 132 6.39 17.83 28.46
N SER A 133 6.55 16.53 28.74
CA SER A 133 5.86 15.80 29.82
C SER A 133 6.62 14.53 30.16
#